data_AF-A0A1D1ZRN1-F1
#
_entry.id   AF-A0A1D1ZRN1-F1
#
_cell.length_a   1.000
_cell.length_b   1.000
_cell.length_c   1.000
_cell.angle_alpha   90.00
_cell.angle_beta   90.00
_cell.angle_gamma   90.00
#
_symmetry.space_group_name_H-M   'P 1'
#
loop_
_entity.id
_entity.type
_entity.pdbx_description
1 polymer ?
#
loop_
_entity_poly.entity_id
_entity_poly.type
_entity_poly.pdbx_seq_one_letter_code
_entity_poly.pdbx_strand_id
1 'polypeptide(L)'
;MNTRDTQDRLDLDQYDTMVLRVLGDGRRYIASIRTENWIIGEASSHDVYQAFLFAREGEWTEVEIPLARFLLTYKGRLVETHVQMNRSRIVSFGLALAGGDYQQEGPYSLGLDWIKVIDSRRLDR
;
A
#
# COMPACT_ATOMS: atom_id res chain seq x y z
N MET A 1 -27.70 -16.56 -16.32
CA MET A 1 -26.28 -16.79 -16.66
C MET A 1 -25.49 -15.80 -15.81
N ASN A 2 -24.93 -16.26 -14.69
CA ASN A 2 -24.26 -15.37 -13.73
C ASN A 2 -22.76 -15.37 -14.07
N THR A 3 -22.26 -14.26 -14.60
CA THR A 3 -20.85 -14.03 -14.89
C THR A 3 -20.09 -14.01 -13.58
N ARG A 4 -19.43 -15.13 -13.25
CA ARG A 4 -18.52 -15.18 -12.10
C ARG A 4 -17.35 -14.24 -12.38
N ASP A 5 -17.41 -13.12 -11.69
CA ASP A 5 -16.36 -12.17 -11.34
C ASP A 5 -14.98 -12.85 -11.24
N THR A 6 -14.19 -12.81 -12.32
CA THR A 6 -12.74 -13.00 -12.23
C THR A 6 -12.18 -11.74 -11.61
N GLN A 7 -12.23 -11.67 -10.29
CA GLN A 7 -11.57 -10.59 -9.56
C GLN A 7 -10.06 -10.83 -9.66
N ASP A 8 -9.40 -10.02 -10.50
CA ASP A 8 -7.95 -10.05 -10.76
C ASP A 8 -7.19 -9.80 -9.46
N ARG A 9 -6.84 -10.90 -8.80
CA ARG A 9 -6.03 -10.91 -7.58
C ARG A 9 -4.55 -10.99 -7.94
N LEU A 10 -3.73 -10.23 -7.23
CA LEU A 10 -2.28 -10.34 -7.32
C LEU A 10 -1.78 -11.29 -6.22
N ASP A 11 -1.02 -12.29 -6.63
CA ASP A 11 -0.30 -13.18 -5.74
C ASP A 11 1.14 -12.67 -5.56
N LEU A 12 1.40 -12.08 -4.38
CA LEU A 12 2.70 -11.52 -4.03
C LEU A 12 3.39 -12.30 -2.89
N ASP A 13 3.01 -13.55 -2.62
CA ASP A 13 3.56 -14.33 -1.50
C ASP A 13 5.08 -14.52 -1.56
N GLN A 14 5.65 -14.52 -2.77
CA GLN A 14 7.09 -14.68 -2.99
C GLN A 14 7.90 -13.40 -2.71
N TYR A 15 7.24 -12.25 -2.55
CA TYR A 15 7.87 -10.96 -2.36
C TYR A 15 7.70 -10.45 -0.93
N ASP A 16 8.62 -9.58 -0.50
CA ASP A 16 8.61 -9.03 0.86
C ASP A 16 8.64 -7.51 0.91
N THR A 17 8.95 -6.85 -0.22
CA THR A 17 9.16 -5.41 -0.26
C THR A 17 8.53 -4.83 -1.50
N MET A 18 7.78 -3.74 -1.32
CA MET A 18 7.27 -2.92 -2.41
C MET A 18 8.21 -1.75 -2.62
N VAL A 19 8.52 -1.46 -3.87
CA VAL A 19 9.41 -0.35 -4.24
C VAL A 19 8.67 0.57 -5.19
N LEU A 20 8.68 1.86 -4.88
CA LEU A 20 8.04 2.89 -5.68
C LEU A 20 9.08 3.88 -6.18
N ARG A 21 9.08 4.17 -7.48
CA ARG A 21 9.86 5.27 -8.06
C ARG A 21 8.99 6.51 -8.11
N VAL A 22 9.30 7.48 -7.25
CA VAL A 22 8.46 8.65 -7.00
C VAL A 22 9.24 9.95 -6.96
N LEU A 23 8.60 11.04 -7.37
CA LEU A 23 9.08 12.41 -7.21
C LEU A 23 8.22 13.09 -6.13
N GLY A 24 8.80 13.32 -4.96
CA GLY A 24 8.10 13.95 -3.85
C GLY A 24 8.03 15.47 -3.97
N ASP A 25 7.10 16.06 -3.24
CA ASP A 25 6.84 17.50 -3.11
C ASP A 25 6.97 17.97 -1.64
N GLY A 26 7.65 17.18 -0.80
CA GLY A 26 7.79 17.44 0.63
C GLY A 26 6.55 17.09 1.47
N ARG A 27 5.45 16.65 0.84
CA ARG A 27 4.26 16.14 1.53
C ARG A 27 4.44 14.69 1.98
N ARG A 28 3.66 14.28 2.98
CA ARG A 28 3.61 12.89 3.45
C ARG A 28 2.49 12.15 2.74
N TYR A 29 2.79 10.96 2.26
CA TYR A 29 1.82 10.10 1.59
C TYR A 29 1.63 8.80 2.36
N ILE A 30 0.49 8.14 2.10
CA ILE A 30 0.13 6.84 2.65
C ILE A 30 -0.04 5.89 1.47
N ALA A 31 0.73 4.81 1.49
CA ALA A 31 0.53 3.64 0.66
C ALA A 31 -0.50 2.74 1.31
N SER A 32 -1.47 2.24 0.55
CA SER A 32 -2.55 1.39 1.04
C SER A 32 -2.68 0.12 0.20
N ILE A 33 -2.90 -1.02 0.85
CA ILE A 33 -3.14 -2.31 0.21
C ILE A 33 -4.46 -2.87 0.75
N ARG A 34 -5.30 -3.37 -0.16
CA ARG A 34 -6.48 -4.19 0.21
C ARG A 34 -6.26 -5.63 -0.22
N THR A 35 -6.69 -6.54 0.64
CA THR A 35 -6.64 -7.98 0.41
C THR A 35 -8.05 -8.55 0.48
N GLU A 36 -8.30 -9.63 -0.28
CA GLU A 36 -9.59 -10.29 -0.31
C GLU A 36 -10.08 -10.69 1.09
N ASN A 37 -11.21 -10.14 1.53
CA ASN A 37 -11.89 -10.58 2.75
C ASN A 37 -13.06 -11.52 2.38
N TRP A 38 -12.79 -12.82 2.44
CA TRP A 38 -13.75 -13.87 2.06
C TRP A 38 -14.92 -14.06 3.04
N ILE A 39 -14.85 -13.48 4.24
CA ILE A 39 -15.89 -13.65 5.28
C ILE A 39 -17.07 -12.71 5.03
N ILE A 40 -16.79 -11.43 4.73
CA ILE A 40 -17.80 -10.39 4.55
C ILE A 40 -17.90 -9.87 3.10
N GLY A 41 -16.96 -10.30 2.24
CA GLY A 41 -16.83 -9.84 0.85
C GLY A 41 -16.18 -8.47 0.74
N GLU A 42 -15.54 -8.20 -0.40
CA GLU A 42 -14.79 -6.96 -0.65
C GLU A 42 -15.64 -5.70 -0.49
N ALA A 43 -16.88 -5.72 -1.00
CA ALA A 43 -17.79 -4.57 -0.93
C ALA A 43 -18.17 -4.16 0.51
N SER A 44 -18.10 -5.10 1.46
CA SER A 44 -18.43 -4.86 2.88
C SER A 44 -17.18 -4.67 3.74
N SER A 45 -16.01 -5.05 3.22
CA SER A 45 -14.74 -4.95 3.92
C SER A 45 -14.29 -3.50 4.02
N HIS A 46 -13.87 -3.10 5.23
CA HIS A 46 -13.24 -1.81 5.48
C HIS A 46 -11.78 -1.98 5.89
N ASP A 47 -11.23 -3.18 5.68
CA ASP A 47 -9.89 -3.56 6.05
C ASP A 47 -8.92 -2.97 5.01
N VAL A 48 -8.05 -2.08 5.47
CA VAL A 48 -7.02 -1.48 4.63
C VAL A 48 -5.70 -1.55 5.37
N TYR A 49 -4.70 -2.14 4.75
CA TYR A 49 -3.34 -2.15 5.26
C TYR A 49 -2.63 -0.89 4.80
N GLN A 50 -2.05 -0.13 5.72
CA GLN A 50 -1.47 1.19 5.42
C GLN A 50 -0.04 1.33 5.93
N ALA A 51 0.79 2.03 5.16
CA ALA A 51 2.14 2.42 5.54
C ALA A 51 2.43 3.84 5.03
N PHE A 52 3.26 4.59 5.75
CA PHE A 52 3.74 5.88 5.24
C PHE A 52 4.71 5.68 4.07
N LEU A 53 4.56 6.54 3.06
CA LEU A 53 5.47 6.71 1.95
C LEU A 53 6.22 8.03 2.15
N PHE A 54 7.53 7.93 2.37
CA PHE A 54 8.42 9.09 2.53
C PHE A 54 9.25 9.29 1.27
N ALA A 55 8.79 10.15 0.38
CA ALA A 55 9.50 10.54 -0.84
C ALA A 55 10.40 11.76 -0.58
N ARG A 56 11.55 11.84 -1.27
CA ARG A 56 12.37 13.07 -1.24
C ARG A 56 11.72 14.16 -2.07
N GLU A 57 11.73 15.39 -1.55
CA GLU A 57 11.23 16.56 -2.27
C GLU A 57 12.14 16.89 -3.46
N GLY A 58 11.55 17.10 -4.63
CA GLY A 58 12.23 17.60 -5.83
C GLY A 58 13.16 16.60 -6.52
N GLU A 59 13.26 15.37 -6.01
CA GLU A 59 14.12 14.32 -6.57
C GLU A 59 13.34 13.03 -6.83
N TRP A 60 13.51 12.45 -8.02
CA TRP A 60 13.05 11.10 -8.27
C TRP A 60 13.84 10.12 -7.41
N THR A 61 13.16 9.37 -6.55
CA THR A 61 13.74 8.42 -5.59
C THR A 61 13.03 7.07 -5.62
N GLU A 62 13.75 6.00 -5.34
CA GLU A 62 13.16 4.70 -5.04
C GLU A 62 12.89 4.63 -3.54
N VAL A 63 11.62 4.43 -3.17
CA VAL A 63 11.20 4.25 -1.77
C VAL A 63 10.80 2.80 -1.58
N GLU A 64 11.49 2.13 -0.66
CA GLU A 64 11.23 0.74 -0.30
C GLU A 64 10.35 0.68 0.95
N ILE A 65 9.25 -0.07 0.87
CA ILE A 65 8.34 -0.31 1.96
C ILE A 65 8.20 -1.82 2.13
N PRO A 66 8.79 -2.41 3.19
CA PRO A 66 8.57 -3.81 3.51
C PRO A 66 7.07 -4.08 3.71
N LEU A 67 6.54 -5.15 3.12
CA LEU A 67 5.12 -5.53 3.24
C LEU A 67 4.72 -5.75 4.71
N ALA A 68 5.67 -6.14 5.57
CA ALA A 68 5.46 -6.28 7.01
C ALA A 68 5.29 -4.95 7.77
N ARG A 69 5.59 -3.80 7.15
CA ARG A 69 5.39 -2.46 7.73
C ARG A 69 3.98 -1.92 7.50
N PHE A 70 3.18 -2.58 6.66
CA PHE A 70 1.80 -2.22 6.49
C PHE A 70 0.98 -2.70 7.69
N LEU A 71 0.32 -1.76 8.35
CA LEU A 71 -0.51 -2.03 9.52
C LEU A 71 -1.98 -2.03 9.12
N LEU A 72 -2.74 -2.98 9.65
CA LEU A 72 -4.17 -3.07 9.41
C LEU A 72 -4.89 -1.89 10.04
N THR A 73 -5.75 -1.25 9.26
CA THR A 73 -6.71 -0.25 9.72
C THR A 73 -8.12 -0.71 9.41
N TYR A 74 -9.05 -0.38 10.31
CA TYR A 74 -10.48 -0.59 10.12
C TYR A 74 -11.20 0.74 10.32
N LYS A 75 -11.90 1.22 9.28
CA LYS A 75 -12.57 2.54 9.28
C LYS A 75 -11.62 3.67 9.73
N GLY A 76 -10.39 3.63 9.23
CA GLY A 76 -9.35 4.64 9.53
C GLY A 76 -8.74 4.55 10.94
N ARG A 77 -9.07 3.53 11.74
CA ARG A 77 -8.47 3.29 13.05
C ARG A 77 -7.48 2.14 12.97
N LEU A 78 -6.31 2.33 13.59
CA LEU A 78 -5.31 1.29 13.71
C LEU A 78 -5.87 0.09 14.48
N VAL A 79 -5.68 -1.10 13.94
CA VAL A 79 -5.90 -2.35 14.68
C VAL A 79 -4.60 -2.68 15.42
N GLU A 80 -4.62 -2.58 16.75
CA GLU A 80 -3.42 -2.77 17.59
C GLU A 80 -2.89 -4.21 17.55
N THR A 81 -3.74 -5.17 17.22
CA THR A 81 -3.30 -6.55 17.00
C THR A 81 -2.56 -6.65 15.69
N HIS A 82 -1.37 -7.24 15.72
CA HIS A 82 -0.62 -7.50 14.50
C HIS A 82 -1.33 -8.56 13.66
N VAL A 83 -2.05 -8.12 12.63
CA VAL A 83 -2.69 -8.98 11.64
C VAL A 83 -1.78 -9.05 10.41
N GLN A 84 -1.38 -10.26 10.03
CA GLN A 84 -0.59 -10.45 8.82
C GLN A 84 -1.46 -10.27 7.58
N MET A 85 -0.99 -9.45 6.66
CA MET A 85 -1.58 -9.30 5.32
C MET A 85 -1.50 -10.60 4.54
N ASN A 86 -2.62 -11.00 3.91
CA ASN A 86 -2.64 -12.12 2.96
C ASN A 86 -2.12 -11.66 1.59
N ARG A 87 -0.83 -11.90 1.32
CA ARG A 87 -0.14 -11.39 0.13
C ARG A 87 -0.52 -12.13 -1.15
N SER A 88 -1.02 -13.36 -1.04
CA SER A 88 -1.54 -14.15 -2.18
C SER A 88 -2.86 -13.63 -2.77
N ARG A 89 -3.53 -12.69 -2.09
CA ARG A 89 -4.87 -12.21 -2.45
C ARG A 89 -4.99 -10.70 -2.42
N ILE A 90 -3.99 -10.00 -2.96
CA ILE A 90 -4.06 -8.55 -3.06
C ILE A 90 -5.05 -8.16 -4.14
N VAL A 91 -5.97 -7.25 -3.80
CA VAL A 91 -7.06 -6.80 -4.68
C VAL A 91 -6.77 -5.40 -5.22
N SER A 92 -6.06 -4.57 -4.46
CA SER A 92 -5.71 -3.23 -4.93
C SER A 92 -4.58 -2.60 -4.14
N PHE A 93 -3.92 -1.66 -4.80
CA PHE A 93 -2.97 -0.72 -4.23
C PHE A 93 -3.51 0.72 -4.37
N GLY A 94 -3.22 1.59 -3.41
CA GLY A 94 -3.62 2.98 -3.43
C GLY A 94 -2.58 3.91 -2.82
N LEU A 95 -2.58 5.17 -3.28
CA LEU A 95 -1.79 6.26 -2.72
C LEU A 95 -2.74 7.37 -2.28
N ALA A 96 -2.51 7.90 -1.10
CA ALA A 96 -3.26 9.03 -0.56
C ALA A 96 -2.30 10.03 0.08
N LEU A 97 -2.66 11.32 0.02
CA LEU A 97 -2.02 12.32 0.86
C LEU A 97 -2.34 12.01 2.34
N ALA A 98 -1.34 12.06 3.22
CA ALA A 98 -1.60 11.95 4.65
C ALA A 98 -2.46 13.15 5.10
N GLY A 99 -3.50 12.88 5.91
CA GLY A 99 -4.38 13.93 6.44
C GLY A 99 -4.05 14.35 7.87
N GLY A 100 -4.78 15.34 8.37
CA GLY A 100 -4.70 15.82 9.76
C GLY A 100 -3.38 16.52 10.08
N ASP A 101 -2.92 16.39 11.33
CA ASP A 101 -1.73 17.09 11.85
C ASP A 101 -0.42 16.73 11.12
N TYR A 102 -0.42 15.66 10.33
CA TYR A 102 0.73 15.25 9.53
C TYR A 102 0.93 16.10 8.28
N GLN A 103 -0.05 16.94 7.92
CA GLN A 103 -0.06 17.63 6.64
C GLN A 103 -0.67 19.04 6.72
N GLN A 104 0.12 20.02 6.34
CA GLN A 104 -0.35 21.39 6.15
C GLN A 104 -1.33 21.49 4.96
N GLU A 105 -2.19 22.50 4.95
CA GLU A 105 -3.05 22.80 3.79
C GLU A 105 -2.21 23.22 2.56
N GLY A 106 -2.85 23.26 1.39
CA GLY A 106 -2.25 23.75 0.15
C GLY A 106 -2.01 22.68 -0.92
N PRO A 107 -1.38 23.08 -2.04
CA PRO A 107 -1.21 22.22 -3.21
C PRO A 107 -0.27 21.04 -2.92
N TYR A 108 -0.52 19.94 -3.60
CA TYR A 108 0.29 18.73 -3.55
C TYR A 108 0.40 18.09 -4.94
N SER A 109 1.50 17.39 -5.20
CA SER A 109 1.79 16.65 -6.41
C SER A 109 2.82 15.56 -6.13
N LEU A 110 2.42 14.31 -6.30
CA LEU A 110 3.34 13.17 -6.25
C LEU A 110 3.57 12.68 -7.69
N GLY A 111 4.81 12.76 -8.17
CA GLY A 111 5.19 12.07 -9.40
C GLY A 111 5.31 10.57 -9.15
N LEU A 112 4.74 9.76 -10.03
CA LEU A 112 4.83 8.30 -10.00
C LEU A 112 5.34 7.82 -11.36
N ASP A 113 6.45 7.09 -11.35
CA ASP A 113 7.01 6.47 -12.56
C ASP A 113 6.58 5.00 -12.62
N TRP A 114 6.94 4.21 -11.61
CA TRP A 114 6.54 2.82 -11.51
C TRP A 114 6.43 2.32 -10.07
N ILE A 115 5.78 1.17 -9.94
CA ILE A 115 5.67 0.39 -8.71
C ILE A 115 6.10 -1.04 -9.04
N LYS A 116 6.99 -1.62 -8.24
CA LYS A 116 7.38 -3.03 -8.34
C LYS A 116 7.37 -3.68 -6.97
N VAL A 117 7.43 -5.00 -6.96
CA VAL A 117 7.70 -5.79 -5.75
C VAL A 117 8.95 -6.62 -5.95
N ILE A 118 9.73 -6.77 -4.89
CA ILE A 118 10.99 -7.50 -4.87
C ILE A 118 11.02 -8.48 -3.71
N ASP A 119 11.82 -9.52 -3.87
CA ASP A 119 12.26 -10.39 -2.80
C ASP A 119 13.61 -9.86 -2.33
N SER A 120 13.61 -8.95 -1.35
CA SER A 120 14.84 -8.27 -0.89
C SER A 120 15.89 -9.28 -0.40
N ARG A 121 15.44 -10.41 0.18
CA ARG A 121 16.30 -11.52 0.65
C ARG A 121 17.15 -12.16 -0.46
N ARG A 122 16.79 -11.99 -1.74
CA ARG A 122 17.56 -12.49 -2.88
C ARG A 122 18.59 -11.49 -3.40
N LEU A 123 18.48 -10.22 -3.03
CA LEU A 123 19.43 -9.17 -3.43
C LEU A 123 20.65 -9.10 -2.50
N ASP A 124 20.50 -9.58 -1.25
CA ASP A 124 21.57 -9.63 -0.24
C ASP A 124 22.49 -10.87 -0.36
N ARG A 125 22.40 -11.64 -1.46
CA ARG A 125 23.23 -12.81 -1.75
C ARG A 125 24.08 -12.59 -3.00
#